data_AF-A0A090QIC5-F1
#
_entry.id   AF-A0A090QIC5-F1
#
_cell.length_a   1.000
_cell.length_b   1.000
_cell.length_c   1.000
_cell.angle_alpha   90.00
_cell.angle_beta   90.00
_cell.angle_gamma   90.00
#
_symmetry.space_group_name_H-M   'P 1'
#
loop_
_entity.id
_entity.type
_entity.pdbx_description
1 polymer ?
#
loop_
_entity_poly.entity_id
_entity_poly.type
_entity_poly.pdbx_seq_one_letter_code
_entity_poly.pdbx_strand_id
1 'polypeptide(L)'
;MYMPGADSVAVLLENGERIALSREADSGFILEGEMDFTASLYQLIVNWPHGEQTFYDPYQFHDLIHSQSALVTPSQMYNEMGAQLITLNRNGKPVSGVRFLVFAPHASAVSVIGHFNAWDGRRHSMQRLDDGLWGLFVPGLEEDTLYKYELKDSVGNGLPHKADPWGYHSEQYPSFASKVYNPATYQWQDKAWQTRPVTAKHQEALSFYELHAGSWRTHPNGDMYNYRELLMH
;
A
#
# COMPACT_ATOMS: atom_id res chain seq x y z
N MET A 1 -4.94 11.64 18.43
CA MET A 1 -4.02 11.14 17.38
C MET A 1 -2.59 11.10 17.90
N TYR A 2 -1.72 10.33 17.27
CA TYR A 2 -0.31 10.23 17.62
C TYR A 2 0.56 10.73 16.46
N MET A 3 1.27 11.84 16.64
CA MET A 3 2.09 12.51 15.63
C MET A 3 3.49 12.83 16.19
N PRO A 4 4.42 11.85 16.19
CA PRO A 4 5.73 12.02 16.79
C PRO A 4 6.58 13.03 16.01
N GLY A 5 7.08 14.03 16.74
CA GLY A 5 7.92 15.11 16.21
C GLY A 5 7.15 16.30 15.61
N ALA A 6 5.82 16.33 15.73
CA ALA A 6 5.02 17.49 15.32
C ALA A 6 5.08 18.60 16.38
N ASP A 7 5.11 19.86 15.94
CA ASP A 7 5.07 21.08 16.77
C ASP A 7 3.64 21.47 17.14
N SER A 8 2.69 21.25 16.23
CA SER A 8 1.26 21.42 16.48
C SER A 8 0.43 20.63 15.48
N VAL A 9 -0.79 20.26 15.85
CA VAL A 9 -1.75 19.68 14.90
C VAL A 9 -3.08 20.41 15.02
N ALA A 10 -3.76 20.59 13.89
CA ALA A 10 -5.13 21.09 13.83
C ALA A 10 -5.98 20.23 12.90
N VAL A 11 -7.28 20.16 13.19
CA VAL A 11 -8.29 19.65 12.27
C VAL A 11 -8.72 20.79 11.34
N LEU A 12 -8.70 20.54 10.03
CA LEU A 12 -9.25 21.40 8.99
C LEU A 12 -10.57 20.81 8.51
N LEU A 13 -11.65 21.52 8.78
CA LEU A 13 -12.99 21.18 8.31
C LEU A 13 -13.25 21.75 6.92
N GLU A 14 -14.26 21.22 6.24
CA GLU A 14 -14.59 21.61 4.86
C GLU A 14 -15.10 23.04 4.71
N ASN A 15 -15.67 23.60 5.78
CA ASN A 15 -16.05 25.02 5.86
C ASN A 15 -14.81 25.95 6.01
N GLY A 16 -13.60 25.39 6.03
CA GLY A 16 -12.33 26.12 6.21
C GLY A 16 -11.98 26.39 7.67
N GLU A 17 -12.82 25.97 8.62
CA GLU A 17 -12.57 26.12 10.04
C GLU A 17 -11.37 25.26 10.48
N ARG A 18 -10.51 25.87 11.29
CA ARG A 18 -9.32 25.23 11.85
C ARG A 18 -9.50 25.09 13.35
N ILE A 19 -9.45 23.85 13.82
CA ILE A 19 -9.62 23.52 15.23
C ILE A 19 -8.29 22.96 15.73
N ALA A 20 -7.59 23.72 16.56
CA ALA A 20 -6.31 23.29 17.13
C ALA A 20 -6.53 22.11 18.09
N LEU A 21 -5.66 21.11 17.99
CA LEU A 21 -5.60 20.01 18.96
C LEU A 21 -4.65 20.38 20.11
N SER A 22 -5.02 20.01 21.32
CA SER A 22 -4.15 20.15 22.49
C SER A 22 -3.14 19.02 22.52
N ARG A 23 -1.90 19.37 22.86
CA ARG A 23 -0.83 18.38 23.01
C ARG A 23 -1.04 17.59 24.30
N GLU A 24 -1.12 16.27 24.17
CA GLU A 24 -1.12 15.31 25.27
C GLU A 24 0.18 14.50 25.23
N ALA A 25 1.05 14.69 26.21
CA ALA A 25 2.41 14.14 26.24
C ALA A 25 3.27 14.54 25.00
N ASP A 26 4.39 13.87 24.77
CA ASP A 26 5.38 14.30 23.78
C ASP A 26 4.89 14.21 22.32
N SER A 27 3.91 13.37 22.04
CA SER A 27 3.51 13.03 20.66
C SER A 27 2.00 12.78 20.48
N GLY A 28 1.22 12.83 21.56
CA GLY A 28 -0.23 12.76 21.48
C GLY A 28 -0.84 14.14 21.21
N PHE A 29 -1.89 14.17 20.42
CA PHE A 29 -2.71 15.35 20.21
C PHE A 29 -4.18 14.97 20.35
N ILE A 30 -4.89 15.65 21.23
CA ILE A 30 -6.27 15.39 21.57
C ILE A 30 -7.14 16.58 21.19
N LEU A 31 -8.37 16.27 20.81
CA LEU A 31 -9.39 17.28 20.58
C LEU A 31 -10.03 17.59 21.94
N GLU A 32 -9.97 18.83 22.38
CA GLU A 32 -10.67 19.24 23.59
C GLU A 32 -12.12 19.59 23.28
N GLY A 33 -13.05 18.99 24.03
CA GLY A 33 -14.49 19.21 23.90
C GLY A 33 -15.24 18.11 23.15
N GLU A 34 -16.57 18.13 23.27
CA GLU A 34 -17.46 17.21 22.54
C GLU A 34 -17.78 17.81 21.17
N MET A 35 -17.00 17.44 20.15
CA MET A 35 -17.32 17.70 18.75
C MET A 35 -17.49 16.37 18.03
N ASP A 36 -18.62 16.23 17.32
CA ASP A 36 -18.93 15.02 16.57
C ASP A 36 -18.39 15.12 15.13
N PHE A 37 -17.29 14.43 14.87
CA PHE A 37 -16.72 14.26 13.53
C PHE A 37 -17.07 12.93 12.87
N THR A 38 -18.01 12.16 13.44
CA THR A 38 -18.36 10.82 12.94
C THR A 38 -18.79 10.86 11.48
N ALA A 39 -19.52 11.91 11.09
CA ALA A 39 -19.99 12.14 9.73
C ALA A 39 -19.23 13.24 8.97
N SER A 40 -18.07 13.68 9.46
CA SER A 40 -17.24 14.68 8.78
C SER A 40 -16.11 14.01 8.01
N LEU A 41 -15.81 14.54 6.82
CA LEU A 41 -14.53 14.32 6.14
C LEU A 41 -13.65 15.53 6.45
N TYR A 42 -12.55 15.32 7.18
CA TYR A 42 -11.66 16.39 7.59
C TYR A 42 -10.20 16.09 7.20
N GLN A 43 -9.40 17.14 7.14
CA GLN A 43 -7.96 17.03 6.98
C GLN A 43 -7.25 17.39 8.29
N LEU A 44 -6.02 16.91 8.42
CA LEU A 44 -5.10 17.29 9.47
C LEU A 44 -4.10 18.26 8.89
N ILE A 45 -3.90 19.37 9.57
CA ILE A 45 -2.78 20.27 9.35
C ILE A 45 -1.76 19.97 10.43
N VAL A 46 -0.63 19.41 10.04
CA VAL A 46 0.49 19.10 10.94
C VAL A 46 1.63 20.07 10.67
N ASN A 47 2.01 20.84 11.69
CA ASN A 47 3.23 21.64 11.64
C ASN A 47 4.39 20.82 12.18
N TRP A 48 5.43 20.70 11.36
CA TRP A 48 6.71 20.10 11.69
C TRP A 48 7.77 21.20 11.81
N PRO A 49 8.93 20.92 12.44
CA PRO A 49 10.02 21.90 12.54
C PRO A 49 10.54 22.44 11.20
N HIS A 50 10.25 21.74 10.09
CA HIS A 50 10.74 22.06 8.75
C HIS A 50 9.63 22.32 7.72
N GLY A 51 8.36 22.40 8.14
CA GLY A 51 7.27 22.70 7.23
C GLY A 51 5.90 22.26 7.71
N GLU A 52 4.87 22.65 6.98
CA GLU A 52 3.47 22.26 7.21
C GLU A 52 3.07 21.15 6.23
N GLN A 53 2.28 20.19 6.70
CA GLN A 53 1.68 19.16 5.86
C GLN A 53 0.17 19.12 6.10
N THR A 54 -0.62 19.08 5.02
CA THR A 54 -2.07 18.89 5.08
C THR A 54 -2.45 17.58 4.39
N PHE A 55 -3.18 16.70 5.09
CA PHE A 55 -3.62 15.41 4.53
C PHE A 55 -4.90 14.91 5.21
N TYR A 56 -5.66 14.03 4.55
CA TYR A 56 -6.81 13.38 5.19
C TYR A 56 -6.31 12.37 6.25
N ASP A 57 -6.93 12.36 7.43
CA ASP A 57 -6.61 11.37 8.45
C ASP A 57 -6.92 9.93 7.95
N PRO A 58 -5.92 9.04 7.83
CA PRO A 58 -6.11 7.64 7.44
C PRO A 58 -7.13 6.89 8.31
N TYR A 59 -7.26 7.28 9.58
CA TYR A 59 -8.13 6.64 10.55
C TYR A 59 -9.60 7.06 10.44
N GLN A 60 -9.97 7.87 9.44
CA GLN A 60 -11.37 8.11 9.08
C GLN A 60 -12.01 6.95 8.29
N PHE A 61 -11.19 6.04 7.74
CA PHE A 61 -11.62 5.01 6.79
C PHE A 61 -11.53 3.61 7.42
N HIS A 62 -12.68 2.93 7.52
CA HIS A 62 -12.80 1.65 8.22
C HIS A 62 -13.26 0.50 7.31
N ASP A 63 -13.90 0.82 6.18
CA ASP A 63 -14.36 -0.17 5.19
C ASP A 63 -13.20 -0.62 4.29
N LEU A 64 -12.26 -1.35 4.89
CA LEU A 64 -11.01 -1.72 4.23
C LEU A 64 -11.18 -2.96 3.34
N ILE A 65 -12.01 -3.93 3.72
CA ILE A 65 -12.23 -5.14 2.93
C ILE A 65 -13.37 -4.89 1.94
N HIS A 66 -13.07 -4.93 0.64
CA HIS A 66 -14.09 -4.73 -0.39
C HIS A 66 -14.90 -6.01 -0.62
N SER A 67 -14.22 -7.16 -0.76
CA SER A 67 -14.85 -8.47 -0.95
C SER A 67 -14.31 -9.52 0.00
N GLN A 68 -15.12 -9.91 0.99
CA GLN A 68 -14.81 -11.04 1.88
C GLN A 68 -14.65 -12.36 1.11
N SER A 69 -15.41 -12.56 0.03
CA SER A 69 -15.32 -13.79 -0.76
C SER A 69 -14.00 -13.92 -1.54
N ALA A 70 -13.38 -12.79 -1.89
CA ALA A 70 -12.06 -12.77 -2.52
C ALA A 70 -10.95 -13.20 -1.55
N LEU A 71 -11.13 -12.97 -0.24
CA LEU A 71 -10.17 -13.34 0.80
C LEU A 71 -10.14 -14.84 1.13
N VAL A 72 -11.18 -15.59 0.74
CA VAL A 72 -11.24 -17.05 0.96
C VAL A 72 -10.80 -17.87 -0.26
N THR A 73 -10.74 -17.25 -1.44
CA THR A 73 -10.38 -17.93 -2.69
C THR A 73 -8.94 -17.59 -3.07
N PRO A 74 -7.96 -18.50 -2.94
CA PRO A 74 -6.54 -18.18 -3.15
C PRO A 74 -6.22 -17.50 -4.48
N SER A 75 -6.91 -17.88 -5.56
CA SER A 75 -6.74 -17.28 -6.88
C SER A 75 -7.29 -15.85 -7.01
N GLN A 76 -8.06 -15.37 -6.04
CA GLN A 76 -8.68 -14.05 -6.05
C GLN A 76 -8.12 -13.12 -4.97
N MET A 77 -7.44 -13.68 -3.95
CA MET A 77 -6.86 -12.92 -2.84
C MET A 77 -5.96 -11.77 -3.29
N TYR A 78 -5.25 -11.90 -4.41
CA TYR A 78 -4.37 -10.85 -4.92
C TYR A 78 -5.13 -9.55 -5.26
N ASN A 79 -6.43 -9.60 -5.54
CA ASN A 79 -7.24 -8.40 -5.79
C ASN A 79 -7.51 -7.62 -4.50
N GLU A 80 -7.37 -8.26 -3.33
CA GLU A 80 -7.63 -7.63 -2.04
C GLU A 80 -6.34 -7.36 -1.24
N MET A 81 -5.44 -8.35 -1.20
CA MET A 81 -4.21 -8.35 -0.43
C MET A 81 -3.16 -7.39 -1.01
N GLY A 82 -2.17 -7.05 -0.18
CA GLY A 82 -1.07 -6.17 -0.53
C GLY A 82 -1.51 -4.71 -0.64
N ALA A 83 -0.85 -3.96 -1.52
CA ALA A 83 -1.20 -2.57 -1.82
C ALA A 83 -2.11 -2.45 -3.05
N GLN A 84 -3.31 -1.91 -2.86
CA GLN A 84 -4.30 -1.70 -3.93
C GLN A 84 -4.65 -0.20 -4.04
N LEU A 85 -4.58 0.32 -5.26
CA LEU A 85 -5.07 1.66 -5.59
C LEU A 85 -6.60 1.63 -5.64
N ILE A 86 -7.24 2.29 -4.68
CA ILE A 86 -8.70 2.29 -4.55
C ILE A 86 -9.23 3.68 -4.20
N THR A 87 -10.53 3.84 -4.38
CA THR A 87 -11.27 5.02 -3.94
C THR A 87 -12.31 4.58 -2.91
N LEU A 88 -12.23 5.11 -1.69
CA LEU A 88 -13.21 4.89 -0.64
C LEU A 88 -14.15 6.08 -0.53
N ASN A 89 -15.42 5.82 -0.17
CA ASN A 89 -16.40 6.88 0.06
C ASN A 89 -16.48 7.20 1.55
N ARG A 90 -16.42 8.49 1.89
CA ARG A 90 -16.68 8.99 3.24
C ARG A 90 -17.77 10.06 3.15
N ASN A 91 -18.95 9.80 3.71
CA ASN A 91 -20.09 10.72 3.69
C ASN A 91 -20.45 11.22 2.28
N GLY A 92 -20.49 10.29 1.32
CA GLY A 92 -20.80 10.58 -0.09
C GLY A 92 -19.67 11.21 -0.89
N LYS A 93 -18.47 11.36 -0.30
CA LYS A 93 -17.31 11.95 -0.97
C LYS A 93 -16.26 10.87 -1.29
N PRO A 94 -15.84 10.74 -2.56
CA PRO A 94 -14.80 9.80 -2.95
C PRO A 94 -13.42 10.34 -2.55
N VAL A 95 -12.61 9.50 -1.94
CA VAL A 95 -11.22 9.78 -1.58
C VAL A 95 -10.34 8.66 -2.13
N SER A 96 -9.40 9.02 -3.00
CA SER A 96 -8.46 8.07 -3.59
C SER A 96 -7.21 7.93 -2.73
N GLY A 97 -6.61 6.76 -2.77
CA GLY A 97 -5.39 6.46 -2.04
C GLY A 97 -4.98 5.00 -2.22
N VAL A 98 -4.14 4.53 -1.31
CA VAL A 98 -3.67 3.14 -1.31
C VAL A 98 -4.20 2.43 -0.08
N ARG A 99 -4.85 1.30 -0.29
CA ARG A 99 -5.18 0.36 0.78
C ARG A 99 -4.10 -0.69 0.87
N PHE A 100 -3.60 -0.89 2.07
CA PHE A 100 -2.69 -1.98 2.43
C PHE A 100 -3.43 -3.04 3.21
N LEU A 101 -3.26 -4.31 2.83
CA LEU A 101 -3.84 -5.45 3.54
C LEU A 101 -2.82 -6.60 3.62
N VAL A 102 -2.48 -7.04 4.83
CA VAL A 102 -1.48 -8.11 5.04
C VAL A 102 -1.92 -9.10 6.10
N PHE A 103 -1.64 -10.38 5.87
CA PHE A 103 -1.90 -11.44 6.83
C PHE A 103 -0.70 -11.60 7.77
N ALA A 104 -0.91 -11.32 9.05
CA ALA A 104 0.12 -11.42 10.10
C ALA A 104 -0.55 -11.76 11.45
N PRO A 105 -1.11 -12.97 11.59
CA PRO A 105 -2.02 -13.32 12.69
C PRO A 105 -1.37 -13.29 14.08
N HIS A 106 -0.06 -13.50 14.15
CA HIS A 106 0.71 -13.55 15.39
C HIS A 106 1.46 -12.25 15.71
N ALA A 107 1.36 -11.23 14.84
CA ALA A 107 1.94 -9.93 15.13
C ALA A 107 1.15 -9.24 16.25
N SER A 108 1.84 -8.53 17.14
CA SER A 108 1.16 -7.65 18.12
C SER A 108 0.85 -6.28 17.56
N ALA A 109 1.62 -5.84 16.55
CA ALA A 109 1.39 -4.62 15.81
C ALA A 109 1.95 -4.75 14.39
N VAL A 110 1.28 -4.09 13.44
CA VAL A 110 1.75 -3.92 12.07
C VAL A 110 1.61 -2.45 11.70
N SER A 111 2.58 -1.91 10.99
CA SER A 111 2.57 -0.54 10.47
C SER A 111 3.06 -0.54 9.03
N VAL A 112 2.51 0.34 8.21
CA VAL A 112 3.04 0.59 6.86
C VAL A 112 4.04 1.74 6.93
N ILE A 113 5.23 1.52 6.37
CA ILE A 113 6.33 2.49 6.37
C ILE A 113 6.76 2.78 4.94
N GLY A 114 7.13 4.03 4.66
CA GLY A 114 7.56 4.45 3.33
C GLY A 114 8.02 5.91 3.32
N HIS A 115 8.35 6.44 2.15
CA HIS A 115 8.77 7.84 2.05
C HIS A 115 7.73 8.83 2.58
N PHE A 116 6.44 8.55 2.35
CA PHE A 116 5.31 9.38 2.78
C PHE A 116 5.23 9.59 4.31
N ASN A 117 5.90 8.74 5.10
CA ASN A 117 5.96 8.86 6.55
C ASN A 117 7.39 8.82 7.11
N ALA A 118 8.37 9.15 6.27
CA ALA A 118 9.80 9.14 6.61
C ALA A 118 10.28 7.79 7.19
N TRP A 119 9.66 6.69 6.76
CA TRP A 119 9.92 5.33 7.23
C TRP A 119 9.69 5.13 8.74
N ASP A 120 8.82 5.94 9.36
CA ASP A 120 8.49 5.87 10.79
C ASP A 120 7.19 5.08 11.04
N GLY A 121 7.32 3.83 11.52
CA GLY A 121 6.21 2.93 11.79
C GLY A 121 5.20 3.46 12.81
N ARG A 122 5.58 4.42 13.65
CA ARG A 122 4.67 4.99 14.64
C ARG A 122 3.58 5.88 14.03
N ARG A 123 3.74 6.32 12.78
CA ARG A 123 2.84 7.28 12.11
C ARG A 123 1.65 6.63 11.40
N HIS A 124 1.79 5.37 10.98
CA HIS A 124 0.79 4.67 10.17
C HIS A 124 0.62 3.22 10.65
N SER A 125 0.24 3.08 11.92
CA SER A 125 -0.16 1.79 12.49
C SER A 125 -1.42 1.28 11.80
N MET A 126 -1.43 0.00 11.47
CA MET A 126 -2.55 -0.66 10.81
C MET A 126 -3.58 -1.14 11.84
N GLN A 127 -4.84 -1.15 11.44
CA GLN A 127 -5.93 -1.74 12.20
C GLN A 127 -5.85 -3.27 12.10
N ARG A 128 -5.97 -3.96 13.23
CA ARG A 128 -6.20 -5.40 13.23
C ARG A 128 -7.64 -5.68 12.81
N LEU A 129 -7.79 -6.51 11.77
CA LEU A 129 -9.05 -6.97 11.23
C LEU A 129 -9.29 -8.43 11.66
N ASP A 130 -10.38 -9.01 11.18
CA ASP A 130 -10.72 -10.41 11.42
C ASP A 130 -9.64 -11.36 10.87
N ASP A 131 -9.61 -12.57 11.42
CA ASP A 131 -8.77 -13.69 10.96
C ASP A 131 -7.26 -13.38 10.83
N GLY A 132 -6.74 -12.42 11.58
CA GLY A 132 -5.31 -12.11 11.60
C GLY A 132 -4.82 -11.24 10.43
N LEU A 133 -5.76 -10.62 9.71
CA LEU A 133 -5.48 -9.58 8.75
C LEU A 133 -5.20 -8.24 9.43
N TRP A 134 -4.39 -7.42 8.78
CA TRP A 134 -4.08 -6.06 9.17
C TRP A 134 -4.34 -5.15 7.98
N GLY A 135 -5.08 -4.07 8.19
CA GLY A 135 -5.48 -3.14 7.14
C GLY A 135 -5.20 -1.68 7.49
N LEU A 136 -4.88 -0.88 6.47
CA LEU A 136 -4.93 0.58 6.54
C LEU A 136 -5.18 1.15 5.15
N PHE A 137 -6.03 2.16 5.06
CA PHE A 137 -6.14 2.99 3.86
C PHE A 137 -5.43 4.32 4.11
N VAL A 138 -4.47 4.67 3.24
CA VAL A 138 -3.74 5.94 3.33
C VAL A 138 -4.19 6.82 2.16
N PRO A 139 -4.99 7.88 2.43
CA PRO A 139 -5.47 8.80 1.41
C PRO A 139 -4.33 9.52 0.70
N GLY A 140 -4.52 9.80 -0.60
CA GLY A 140 -3.60 10.60 -1.39
C GLY A 140 -2.28 9.92 -1.77
N LEU A 141 -2.06 8.66 -1.37
CA LEU A 141 -0.96 7.87 -1.92
C LEU A 141 -1.28 7.45 -3.37
N GLU A 142 -0.23 7.39 -4.18
CA GLU A 142 -0.32 7.16 -5.62
C GLU A 142 0.49 5.92 -6.05
N GLU A 143 0.42 5.60 -7.34
CA GLU A 143 1.32 4.63 -7.97
C GLU A 143 2.79 5.02 -7.74
N ASP A 144 3.69 4.04 -7.83
CA ASP A 144 5.12 4.17 -7.56
C ASP A 144 5.50 4.48 -6.10
N THR A 145 4.53 4.60 -5.18
CA THR A 145 4.81 4.73 -3.76
C THR A 145 5.60 3.53 -3.23
N LEU A 146 6.75 3.80 -2.62
CA LEU A 146 7.59 2.80 -1.98
C LEU A 146 7.15 2.54 -0.54
N TYR A 147 7.05 1.26 -0.17
CA TYR A 147 6.64 0.86 1.17
C TYR A 147 7.23 -0.48 1.63
N LYS A 148 7.18 -0.69 2.95
CA LYS A 148 7.43 -1.96 3.64
C LYS A 148 6.44 -2.08 4.81
N TYR A 149 6.38 -3.27 5.40
CA TYR A 149 5.72 -3.49 6.67
C TYR A 149 6.72 -3.52 7.83
N GLU A 150 6.44 -2.74 8.87
CA GLU A 150 7.07 -2.86 10.18
C GLU A 150 6.16 -3.73 11.06
N LEU A 151 6.72 -4.77 11.68
CA LEU A 151 5.97 -5.71 12.52
C LEU A 151 6.58 -5.80 13.91
N LYS A 152 5.74 -6.08 14.89
CA LYS A 152 6.15 -6.52 16.22
C LYS A 152 5.69 -7.95 16.47
N ASP A 153 6.54 -8.76 17.10
CA ASP A 153 6.19 -10.13 17.50
C ASP A 153 5.11 -10.14 18.59
N SER A 154 4.65 -11.32 19.01
CA SER A 154 3.58 -11.47 20.01
C SER A 154 3.91 -10.91 21.40
N VAL A 155 5.20 -10.67 21.71
CA VAL A 155 5.66 -10.10 22.99
C VAL A 155 6.08 -8.63 22.86
N GLY A 156 5.97 -8.05 21.65
CA GLY A 156 6.18 -6.63 21.38
C GLY A 156 7.56 -6.25 20.84
N ASN A 157 8.44 -7.22 20.55
CA ASN A 157 9.75 -6.90 19.97
C ASN A 157 9.61 -6.51 18.49
N GLY A 158 10.35 -5.49 18.08
CA GLY A 158 10.44 -5.10 16.66
C GLY A 158 11.10 -6.18 15.82
N LEU A 159 10.50 -6.49 14.66
CA LEU A 159 11.02 -7.42 13.68
C LEU A 159 11.67 -6.67 12.49
N PRO A 160 12.56 -7.32 11.73
CA PRO A 160 13.08 -6.73 10.50
C PRO A 160 11.95 -6.35 9.54
N HIS A 161 12.09 -5.18 8.89
CA HIS A 161 11.13 -4.70 7.90
C HIS A 161 10.90 -5.75 6.81
N LYS A 162 9.64 -5.93 6.43
CA LYS A 162 9.22 -6.92 5.44
C LYS A 162 8.77 -6.24 4.16
N ALA A 163 9.23 -6.76 3.02
CA ALA A 163 8.56 -6.52 1.76
C ALA A 163 7.15 -7.14 1.80
N ASP A 164 6.26 -6.61 0.99
CA ASP A 164 4.90 -7.12 0.85
C ASP A 164 4.91 -8.49 0.17
N PRO A 165 4.37 -9.55 0.81
CA PRO A 165 4.22 -10.87 0.19
C PRO A 165 3.34 -10.86 -1.08
N TRP A 166 2.47 -9.87 -1.21
CA TRP A 166 1.54 -9.68 -2.32
C TRP A 166 1.93 -8.49 -3.23
N GLY A 167 3.11 -7.91 -3.02
CA GLY A 167 3.57 -6.75 -3.78
C GLY A 167 3.72 -7.06 -5.27
N TYR A 168 3.07 -6.27 -6.13
CA TYR A 168 3.13 -6.41 -7.58
C TYR A 168 4.48 -6.00 -8.18
N HIS A 169 5.21 -5.11 -7.50
CA HIS A 169 6.49 -4.60 -7.94
C HIS A 169 7.42 -4.40 -6.74
N SER A 170 8.72 -4.59 -6.95
CA SER A 170 9.76 -4.37 -5.94
C SER A 170 10.90 -3.52 -6.48
N GLU A 171 11.51 -2.73 -5.60
CA GLU A 171 12.82 -2.15 -5.88
C GLU A 171 13.88 -3.26 -5.91
N GLN A 172 14.89 -3.02 -6.74
CA GLN A 172 16.09 -3.84 -6.76
C GLN A 172 16.93 -3.59 -5.49
N TYR A 173 17.99 -4.37 -5.34
CA TYR A 173 19.03 -4.13 -4.34
C TYR A 173 19.47 -2.64 -4.38
N PRO A 174 19.70 -1.98 -3.23
CA PRO A 174 19.78 -2.55 -1.88
C PRO A 174 18.49 -2.49 -1.05
N SER A 175 17.47 -1.74 -1.49
CA SER A 175 16.31 -1.42 -0.66
C SER A 175 15.35 -2.61 -0.51
N PHE A 176 15.00 -3.28 -1.60
CA PHE A 176 13.93 -4.29 -1.63
C PHE A 176 12.59 -3.79 -1.06
N ALA A 177 12.29 -2.48 -1.16
CA ALA A 177 10.96 -1.99 -0.86
C ALA A 177 9.95 -2.50 -1.89
N SER A 178 8.73 -2.75 -1.44
CA SER A 178 7.61 -2.97 -2.35
C SER A 178 7.19 -1.63 -2.95
N LYS A 179 6.70 -1.66 -4.19
CA LYS A 179 6.25 -0.48 -4.91
C LYS A 179 4.79 -0.66 -5.31
N VAL A 180 3.96 0.32 -4.96
CA VAL A 180 2.56 0.38 -5.40
C VAL A 180 2.52 0.42 -6.92
N TYR A 181 1.72 -0.44 -7.54
CA TYR A 181 1.66 -0.57 -8.99
C TYR A 181 0.22 -0.76 -9.45
N ASN A 182 -0.14 -0.15 -10.57
CA ASN A 182 -1.44 -0.33 -11.20
C ASN A 182 -1.36 -1.41 -12.30
N PRO A 183 -1.88 -2.63 -12.06
CA PRO A 183 -1.80 -3.71 -13.05
C PRO A 183 -2.67 -3.46 -14.30
N ALA A 184 -3.62 -2.52 -14.26
CA ALA A 184 -4.53 -2.22 -15.37
C ALA A 184 -3.92 -1.32 -16.45
N THR A 185 -2.68 -0.86 -16.27
CA THR A 185 -2.02 0.10 -17.18
C THR A 185 -1.62 -0.51 -18.53
N TYR A 186 -1.34 -1.81 -18.59
CA TYR A 186 -0.90 -2.48 -19.81
C TYR A 186 -2.07 -2.90 -20.71
N GLN A 187 -2.06 -2.46 -21.96
CA GLN A 187 -3.07 -2.81 -22.96
C GLN A 187 -2.64 -4.06 -23.76
N TRP A 188 -3.30 -5.18 -23.47
CA TRP A 188 -3.05 -6.44 -24.15
C TRP A 188 -3.56 -6.44 -25.60
N GLN A 189 -2.78 -7.06 -26.49
CA GLN A 189 -3.11 -7.22 -27.93
C GLN A 189 -3.17 -8.70 -28.35
N ASP A 190 -3.25 -9.63 -27.40
CA ASP A 190 -3.16 -11.08 -27.60
C ASP A 190 -4.53 -11.76 -27.76
N LYS A 191 -5.59 -11.01 -28.07
CA LYS A 191 -6.97 -11.53 -28.16
C LYS A 191 -7.09 -12.75 -29.06
N ALA A 192 -6.49 -12.71 -30.25
CA ALA A 192 -6.51 -13.82 -31.20
C ALA A 192 -5.87 -15.10 -30.61
N TRP A 193 -4.82 -14.94 -29.80
CA TRP A 193 -4.18 -16.03 -29.09
C TRP A 193 -5.07 -16.56 -27.96
N GLN A 194 -5.63 -15.68 -27.13
CA GLN A 194 -6.50 -16.06 -26.00
C GLN A 194 -7.76 -16.80 -26.43
N THR A 195 -8.35 -16.45 -27.59
CA THR A 195 -9.57 -17.07 -28.10
C THR A 195 -9.33 -18.27 -29.02
N ARG A 196 -8.08 -18.71 -29.19
CA ARG A 196 -7.77 -19.85 -30.06
C ARG A 196 -8.39 -21.14 -29.47
N PRO A 197 -8.78 -22.12 -30.32
CA PRO A 197 -9.22 -23.42 -29.82
C PRO A 197 -8.14 -24.09 -28.96
N VAL A 198 -8.53 -24.63 -27.80
CA VAL A 198 -7.64 -25.47 -27.00
C VAL A 198 -7.52 -26.83 -27.69
N THR A 199 -6.29 -27.21 -28.02
CA THR A 199 -5.99 -28.47 -28.71
C THR A 199 -5.23 -29.43 -27.79
N ALA A 200 -5.22 -30.71 -28.16
CA ALA A 200 -4.45 -31.74 -27.48
C ALA A 200 -2.94 -31.55 -27.74
N LYS A 201 -2.30 -30.63 -27.01
CA LYS A 201 -0.90 -30.23 -27.25
C LYS A 201 0.11 -31.38 -27.25
N HIS A 202 -0.17 -32.46 -26.51
CA HIS A 202 0.65 -33.68 -26.51
C HIS A 202 0.62 -34.46 -27.84
N GLN A 203 -0.29 -34.14 -28.76
CA GLN A 203 -0.43 -34.74 -30.09
C GLN A 203 0.14 -33.84 -31.20
N GLU A 204 0.69 -32.68 -30.85
CA GLU A 204 1.26 -31.71 -31.77
C GLU A 204 2.79 -31.72 -31.69
N ALA A 205 3.45 -31.30 -32.77
CA ALA A 205 4.89 -31.04 -32.72
C ALA A 205 5.15 -29.80 -31.85
N LEU A 206 5.81 -30.00 -30.71
CA LEU A 206 6.23 -28.94 -29.80
C LEU A 206 7.74 -28.88 -29.75
N SER A 207 8.31 -27.69 -29.93
CA SER A 207 9.74 -27.42 -29.71
C SER A 207 9.86 -26.27 -28.73
N PHE A 208 10.43 -26.54 -27.56
CA PHE A 208 10.64 -25.54 -26.51
C PHE A 208 12.07 -25.06 -26.55
N TYR A 209 12.25 -23.73 -26.52
CA TYR A 209 13.55 -23.11 -26.29
C TYR A 209 13.59 -22.59 -24.86
N GLU A 210 14.34 -23.28 -24.01
CA GLU A 210 14.56 -22.86 -22.64
C GLU A 210 15.55 -21.68 -22.59
N LEU A 211 15.16 -20.61 -21.93
CA LEU A 211 15.93 -19.36 -21.88
C LEU A 211 15.97 -18.83 -20.43
N HIS A 212 17.15 -18.43 -19.99
CA HIS A 212 17.34 -17.68 -18.75
C HIS A 212 17.47 -16.18 -19.05
N ALA A 213 16.44 -15.40 -18.71
CA ALA A 213 16.32 -13.98 -19.12
C ALA A 213 17.51 -13.12 -18.67
N GLY A 214 18.08 -13.40 -17.49
CA GLY A 214 19.18 -12.61 -16.92
C GLY A 214 20.57 -12.93 -17.46
N SER A 215 20.73 -13.96 -18.30
CA SER A 215 22.06 -14.36 -18.81
C SER A 215 22.07 -14.81 -20.27
N TRP A 216 20.92 -14.82 -20.94
CA TRP A 216 20.84 -15.22 -22.33
C TRP A 216 21.63 -14.27 -23.24
N ARG A 217 21.52 -12.98 -22.97
CA ARG A 217 22.25 -11.92 -23.65
C ARG A 217 22.49 -10.77 -22.68
N THR A 218 23.59 -10.07 -22.86
CA THR A 218 23.93 -8.85 -22.12
C THR A 218 24.35 -7.77 -23.09
N HIS A 219 24.22 -6.52 -22.66
CA HIS A 219 24.80 -5.38 -23.35
C HIS A 219 26.35 -5.49 -23.35
N PRO A 220 27.06 -4.84 -24.28
CA PRO A 220 28.53 -4.88 -24.33
C PRO A 220 29.23 -4.40 -23.04
N ASN A 221 28.55 -3.56 -22.25
CA ASN A 221 29.03 -3.08 -20.96
C ASN A 221 28.79 -4.05 -19.79
N GLY A 222 28.13 -5.19 -20.04
CA GLY A 222 27.82 -6.21 -19.03
C GLY A 222 26.43 -6.07 -18.41
N ASP A 223 25.66 -5.03 -18.74
CA ASP A 223 24.32 -4.84 -18.20
C ASP A 223 23.33 -5.87 -18.77
N MET A 224 22.36 -6.26 -17.95
CA MET A 224 21.27 -7.14 -18.37
C MET A 224 20.26 -6.38 -19.23
N TYR A 225 19.68 -7.05 -20.22
CA TYR A 225 18.55 -6.51 -20.96
C TYR A 225 17.29 -6.47 -20.09
N ASN A 226 16.50 -5.42 -20.22
CA ASN A 226 15.15 -5.39 -19.68
C ASN A 226 14.17 -6.17 -20.58
N TYR A 227 12.96 -6.45 -20.08
CA TYR A 227 11.97 -7.23 -20.82
C TYR A 227 11.59 -6.64 -22.19
N ARG A 228 11.61 -5.31 -22.37
CA ARG A 228 11.31 -4.69 -23.67
C ARG A 228 12.42 -4.89 -24.68
N GLU A 229 13.67 -4.87 -24.24
CA GLU A 229 14.82 -5.10 -25.10
C GLU A 229 14.93 -6.57 -25.52
N LEU A 230 14.61 -7.50 -24.62
CA LEU A 230 14.54 -8.94 -24.94
C LEU A 230 13.55 -9.25 -26.06
N LEU A 231 12.43 -8.50 -26.16
CA LEU A 231 11.44 -8.67 -27.23
C LEU A 231 11.94 -8.24 -28.62
N MET A 232 13.01 -7.46 -28.71
CA MET A 232 13.56 -6.98 -29.98
C MET A 232 14.60 -7.95 -30.59
N HIS A 233 14.83 -9.09 -29.95
CA HIS A 233 15.81 -10.11 -30.33
C HIS A 233 15.15 -11.46 -30.55
#